data_AF-A0A936LB49-F1
#
_entry.id   AF-A0A936LB49-F1
#
_cell.length_a   1.000
_cell.length_b   1.000
_cell.length_c   1.000
_cell.angle_alpha   90.00
_cell.angle_beta   90.00
_cell.angle_gamma   90.00
#
_symmetry.space_group_name_H-M   'P 1'
#
loop_
_entity.id
_entity.type
_entity.pdbx_description
1 polymer ?
#
loop_
_entity_poly.entity_id
_entity_poly.type
_entity_poly.pdbx_seq_one_letter_code
_entity_poly.pdbx_strand_id
1 'polypeptide(L)'
;MSKSFKLGPAAPDDPIYNLGYVIGGARLREIKPELFYCEVRGSLVFAERSTAEHVHQIHKAIGSAETWGAFKAALPEGEFDEIAERYDAVDDDLPPDDASFSAGDLPGFCDGDYPPWLQAEMDLVLPRDLIHRFGKRETSFLNGSFYSIDPAHEEPLVRELRSRGYEVTRREDLSFW
;
A
#
# COMPACT_ATOMS: atom_id res chain seq x y z
N MET A 1 0.85 -52.26 25.90
CA MET A 1 0.03 -51.30 25.12
C MET A 1 0.70 -49.94 25.23
N SER A 2 1.14 -49.19 24.22
CA SER A 2 1.30 -49.38 22.78
C SER A 2 2.24 -48.28 22.27
N LYS A 3 3.27 -48.70 21.53
CA LYS A 3 3.89 -48.12 20.32
C LYS A 3 4.41 -46.66 20.30
N SER A 4 5.74 -46.56 20.16
CA SER A 4 6.47 -45.46 19.51
C SER A 4 5.94 -45.17 18.09
N PHE A 5 5.85 -43.88 17.74
CA PHE A 5 5.70 -43.44 16.35
C PHE A 5 6.95 -42.67 15.91
N LYS A 6 7.57 -43.15 14.84
CA LYS A 6 8.64 -42.45 14.11
C LYS A 6 7.99 -41.35 13.26
N LEU A 7 8.49 -40.12 13.35
CA LEU A 7 8.25 -39.10 12.32
C LEU A 7 9.18 -39.37 11.14
N GLY A 8 8.61 -39.72 9.99
CA GLY A 8 9.23 -39.53 8.67
C GLY A 8 9.02 -38.09 8.20
N PRO A 9 9.73 -37.64 7.14
CA PRO A 9 9.74 -36.24 6.75
C PRO A 9 8.43 -35.88 6.03
N ALA A 10 7.78 -34.81 6.47
CA ALA A 10 6.68 -34.18 5.74
C ALA A 10 7.17 -32.83 5.19
N ALA A 11 6.99 -32.65 3.88
CA ALA A 11 7.07 -31.39 3.16
C ALA A 11 6.08 -31.50 1.98
N PRO A 12 5.63 -30.40 1.34
CA PRO A 12 5.50 -29.02 1.82
C PRO A 12 4.16 -28.41 1.35
N ASP A 13 3.19 -28.17 2.23
CA ASP A 13 1.95 -27.41 1.90
C ASP A 13 1.26 -27.03 3.21
N ASP A 14 1.91 -26.23 4.05
CA ASP A 14 1.35 -25.84 5.36
C ASP A 14 0.43 -24.60 5.20
N PRO A 15 -0.91 -24.74 5.31
CA PRO A 15 -1.86 -23.68 5.09
C PRO A 15 -2.22 -23.05 6.45
N ILE A 16 -1.25 -22.45 7.13
CA ILE A 16 -1.50 -21.89 8.47
C ILE A 16 -2.29 -20.57 8.42
N TYR A 17 -2.57 -20.01 7.23
CA TYR A 17 -3.45 -18.83 7.07
C TYR A 17 -4.89 -19.13 6.67
N ASN A 18 -5.36 -20.39 6.75
CA ASN A 18 -6.72 -20.74 6.33
C ASN A 18 -7.55 -21.45 7.42
N LEU A 19 -7.45 -20.98 8.68
CA LEU A 19 -8.38 -21.41 9.73
C LEU A 19 -9.51 -20.39 9.89
N GLY A 20 -10.51 -20.49 9.01
CA GLY A 20 -11.84 -19.98 9.31
C GLY A 20 -12.38 -20.71 10.54
N TYR A 21 -12.38 -20.02 11.69
CA TYR A 21 -13.06 -20.51 12.89
C TYR A 21 -14.56 -20.55 12.63
N VAL A 22 -15.10 -21.76 12.43
CA VAL A 22 -16.55 -21.97 12.35
C VAL A 22 -17.07 -22.15 13.78
N ILE A 23 -17.62 -21.07 14.35
CA ILE A 23 -18.54 -21.15 15.48
C ILE A 23 -19.92 -20.73 14.94
N GLY A 24 -20.78 -21.72 14.69
CA GLY A 24 -22.21 -21.53 14.42
C GLY A 24 -22.58 -20.97 13.05
N GLY A 25 -22.65 -21.83 12.02
CA GLY A 25 -23.62 -21.76 10.92
C GLY A 25 -23.71 -20.52 10.01
N ALA A 26 -22.95 -19.45 10.26
CA ALA A 26 -22.90 -18.26 9.43
C ALA A 26 -21.54 -18.24 8.71
N ARG A 27 -21.58 -18.30 7.37
CA ARG A 27 -20.42 -18.01 6.54
C ARG A 27 -20.10 -16.53 6.78
N LEU A 28 -19.02 -16.24 7.51
CA LEU A 28 -18.49 -14.88 7.57
C LEU A 28 -18.28 -14.44 6.12
N ARG A 29 -18.98 -13.39 5.71
CA ARG A 29 -18.73 -12.78 4.40
C ARG A 29 -17.32 -12.21 4.47
N GLU A 30 -16.45 -12.65 3.59
CA GLU A 30 -15.18 -11.97 3.37
C GLU A 30 -15.52 -10.55 2.90
N ILE A 31 -15.28 -9.55 3.74
CA ILE A 31 -15.48 -8.15 3.38
C ILE A 31 -14.28 -7.78 2.51
N LYS A 32 -14.53 -7.51 1.23
CA LYS A 32 -13.50 -7.00 0.33
C LYS A 32 -13.27 -5.52 0.63
N PRO A 33 -12.01 -5.05 0.68
CA PRO A 33 -11.72 -3.65 0.87
C PRO A 33 -12.28 -2.83 -0.30
N GLU A 34 -12.71 -1.60 -0.02
CA GLU A 34 -13.03 -0.61 -1.05
C GLU A 34 -11.72 -0.18 -1.72
N LEU A 35 -11.70 -0.19 -3.05
CA LEU A 35 -10.54 0.19 -3.85
C LEU A 35 -10.76 1.56 -4.48
N PHE A 36 -9.78 2.44 -4.31
CA PHE A 36 -9.66 3.66 -5.08
C PHE A 36 -8.66 3.49 -6.20
N TYR A 37 -8.91 4.18 -7.32
CA TYR A 37 -7.97 4.20 -8.43
C TYR A 37 -8.00 5.52 -9.19
N CYS A 38 -6.87 5.86 -9.81
CA CYS A 38 -6.73 6.98 -10.74
C CYS A 38 -5.66 6.65 -11.79
N GLU A 39 -5.49 7.54 -12.78
CA GLU A 39 -4.40 7.43 -13.74
C GLU A 39 -3.19 8.24 -13.25
N VAL A 40 -2.04 7.57 -13.12
CA VAL A 40 -0.77 8.17 -12.74
C VAL A 40 0.24 7.91 -13.85
N ARG A 41 0.72 8.98 -14.51
CA ARG A 41 1.74 8.92 -15.57
C ARG A 41 1.45 7.88 -16.65
N GLY A 42 0.19 7.72 -17.05
CA GLY A 42 -0.24 6.78 -18.09
C GLY A 42 -0.44 5.34 -17.63
N SER A 43 -0.48 5.08 -16.32
CA SER A 43 -0.85 3.79 -15.73
C SER A 43 -2.01 3.95 -14.76
N LEU A 44 -2.93 2.99 -14.74
CA LEU A 44 -3.93 2.89 -13.67
C LEU A 44 -3.23 2.41 -12.38
N VAL A 45 -3.45 3.12 -11.28
CA VAL A 45 -2.95 2.75 -9.95
C VAL A 45 -4.13 2.48 -9.04
N PHE A 46 -4.12 1.33 -8.38
CA PHE A 46 -5.16 0.89 -7.46
C PHE A 46 -4.59 0.78 -6.06
N ALA A 47 -5.33 1.25 -5.07
CA ALA A 47 -5.00 1.12 -3.66
C ALA A 47 -6.28 0.89 -2.84
N GLU A 48 -6.13 0.29 -1.66
CA GLU A 48 -7.22 0.30 -0.68
C GLU A 48 -7.54 1.74 -0.29
N ARG A 49 -8.82 2.03 -0.03
CA ARG A 49 -9.31 3.37 0.28
C ARG A 49 -8.48 4.06 1.38
N SER A 50 -8.25 3.37 2.50
CA SER A 50 -7.50 3.94 3.64
C SER A 50 -6.08 4.31 3.24
N THR A 51 -5.40 3.44 2.49
CA THR A 51 -4.02 3.68 2.03
C THR A 51 -3.97 4.85 1.02
N ALA A 52 -4.93 4.93 0.11
CA ALA A 52 -5.03 6.03 -0.85
C ALA A 52 -5.27 7.39 -0.16
N GLU A 53 -6.17 7.44 0.83
CA GLU A 53 -6.46 8.64 1.61
C GLU A 53 -5.26 9.05 2.47
N HIS A 54 -4.59 8.07 3.08
CA HIS A 54 -3.38 8.25 3.89
C HIS A 54 -2.24 8.86 3.07
N VAL A 55 -1.87 8.23 1.95
CA VAL A 55 -0.81 8.73 1.05
C VAL A 55 -1.15 10.10 0.49
N HIS A 56 -2.40 10.34 0.09
CA HIS A 56 -2.83 11.67 -0.35
C HIS A 56 -2.64 12.73 0.75
N GLN A 57 -2.99 12.42 2.01
CA GLN A 57 -2.79 13.35 3.12
C GLN A 57 -1.31 13.65 3.35
N ILE A 58 -0.42 12.66 3.23
CA ILE A 58 1.02 12.88 3.30
C ILE A 58 1.49 13.82 2.19
N HIS A 59 1.14 13.57 0.93
CA HIS A 59 1.51 14.45 -0.18
C HIS A 59 0.98 15.88 0.01
N LYS A 60 -0.23 16.02 0.54
CA LYS A 60 -0.79 17.33 0.88
C LYS A 60 0.02 18.03 1.97
N ALA A 61 0.42 17.32 3.03
CA ALA A 61 1.26 17.86 4.09
C ALA A 61 2.62 18.33 3.54
N ILE A 62 3.29 17.49 2.75
CA ILE A 62 4.56 17.80 2.09
C ILE A 62 4.43 19.04 1.19
N GLY A 63 3.37 19.12 0.39
CA GLY A 63 3.19 20.17 -0.60
C GLY A 63 2.70 21.52 -0.04
N SER A 64 2.29 21.57 1.23
CA SER A 64 1.67 22.77 1.82
C SER A 64 2.34 23.29 3.09
N ALA A 65 3.19 22.51 3.75
CA ALA A 65 3.83 22.92 5.00
C ALA A 65 4.98 23.90 4.76
N GLU A 66 5.02 24.99 5.53
CA GLU A 66 6.12 25.94 5.56
C GLU A 66 7.11 25.65 6.69
N THR A 67 6.65 25.03 7.78
CA THR A 67 7.46 24.68 8.95
C THR A 67 7.24 23.23 9.38
N TRP A 68 8.19 22.68 10.14
CA TRP A 68 8.11 21.31 10.65
C TRP A 68 6.91 21.08 11.57
N GLY A 69 6.55 22.08 12.38
CA GLY A 69 5.34 22.02 13.21
C GLY A 69 4.05 21.98 12.38
N ALA A 70 4.00 22.75 11.28
CA ALA A 70 2.86 22.71 10.36
C ALA A 70 2.78 21.38 9.60
N PHE A 71 3.93 20.83 9.18
CA PHE A 71 4.03 19.51 8.56
C PHE A 71 3.51 18.41 9.49
N LYS A 72 4.04 18.35 10.72
CA LYS A 72 3.63 17.39 11.75
C LYS A 72 2.12 17.46 12.05
N ALA A 73 1.56 18.67 12.14
CA ALA A 73 0.14 18.86 12.40
C ALA A 73 -0.77 18.45 11.23
N ALA A 74 -0.24 18.39 10.00
CA ALA A 74 -1.00 18.04 8.80
C ALA A 74 -0.93 16.54 8.45
N LEU A 75 0.06 15.81 8.99
CA LEU A 75 0.23 14.38 8.74
C LEU A 75 -0.92 13.52 9.31
N PRO A 76 -1.14 12.32 8.75
CA PRO A 76 -1.96 11.30 9.39
C PRO A 76 -1.46 10.95 10.80
N GLU A 77 -2.35 10.43 11.63
CA GLU A 77 -2.01 9.97 12.98
C GLU A 77 -0.94 8.86 12.93
N GLY A 78 0.08 8.94 13.78
CA GLY A 78 1.19 7.99 13.85
C GLY A 78 2.29 8.18 12.81
N GLU A 79 2.02 8.87 11.69
CA GLU A 79 2.99 9.00 10.59
C GLU A 79 4.26 9.76 11.01
N PHE A 80 4.12 10.79 11.85
CA PHE A 80 5.28 11.54 12.34
C PHE A 80 6.15 10.69 13.27
N ASP A 81 5.56 9.75 14.01
CA ASP A 81 6.32 8.86 14.89
C ASP A 81 7.21 7.92 14.06
N GLU A 82 6.71 7.41 12.92
CA GLU A 82 7.53 6.61 12.00
C GLU A 82 8.68 7.43 11.38
N ILE A 83 8.45 8.70 11.06
CA ILE A 83 9.51 9.59 10.57
C ILE A 83 10.55 9.82 11.68
N ALA A 84 10.12 10.08 12.92
CA ALA A 84 10.99 10.27 14.06
C ALA A 84 11.88 9.05 14.31
N GLU A 85 11.33 7.84 14.24
CA GLU A 85 12.09 6.59 14.38
C GLU A 85 13.20 6.46 13.32
N ARG A 86 13.00 6.98 12.10
CA ARG A 86 14.03 6.97 11.04
C ARG A 86 15.17 7.93 11.33
N TYR A 87 14.90 9.09 11.95
CA TYR A 87 15.94 10.01 12.43
C TYR A 87 16.75 9.39 13.57
N ASP A 88 16.07 8.80 14.56
CA ASP A 88 16.72 8.11 15.68
C ASP A 88 17.62 6.97 15.20
N ALA A 89 17.22 6.23 14.16
CA ALA A 89 17.99 5.13 13.59
C ALA A 89 19.32 5.55 12.97
N VAL A 90 19.47 6.83 12.60
CA VAL A 90 20.70 7.40 12.03
C VAL A 90 21.41 8.38 12.98
N ASP A 91 20.95 8.49 14.23
CA ASP A 91 21.49 9.40 15.26
C ASP A 91 21.52 10.88 14.78
N ASP A 92 20.45 11.29 14.10
CA ASP A 92 20.25 12.67 13.62
C ASP A 92 19.13 13.37 14.39
N ASP A 93 19.26 14.69 14.56
CA ASP A 93 18.34 15.49 15.35
C ASP A 93 17.09 15.86 14.54
N LEU A 94 15.91 15.65 15.13
CA LEU A 94 14.67 16.17 14.56
C LEU A 94 14.68 17.72 14.54
N PRO A 95 14.33 18.35 13.40
CA PRO A 95 14.21 19.79 13.35
C PRO A 95 13.11 20.31 14.30
N PRO A 96 13.29 21.51 14.90
CA PRO A 96 12.29 22.10 15.79
C PRO A 96 11.05 22.57 15.00
N ASP A 97 9.91 22.65 15.67
CA ASP A 97 8.61 22.97 15.04
C ASP A 97 8.58 24.30 14.26
N ASP A 98 9.41 25.27 14.65
CA ASP A 98 9.51 26.59 14.02
C ASP A 98 10.54 26.65 12.88
N ALA A 99 11.32 25.59 12.66
CA ALA A 99 12.23 25.50 11.53
C ALA A 99 11.46 25.43 10.20
N SER A 100 12.06 26.04 9.15
CA SER A 100 11.57 25.91 7.78
C SER A 100 11.51 24.44 7.37
N PHE A 101 10.42 24.05 6.74
CA PHE A 101 10.26 22.70 6.20
C PHE A 101 10.74 22.64 4.75
N SER A 102 11.45 21.57 4.43
CA SER A 102 11.79 21.19 3.06
C SER A 102 11.56 19.68 2.92
N ALA A 103 10.83 19.28 1.88
CA ALA A 103 10.56 17.87 1.62
C ALA A 103 11.85 17.03 1.46
N GLY A 104 12.93 17.66 0.97
CA GLY A 104 14.23 17.00 0.82
C GLY A 104 14.90 16.59 2.14
N ASP A 105 14.44 17.13 3.27
CA ASP A 105 14.93 16.78 4.59
C ASP A 105 14.32 15.46 5.09
N LEU A 106 13.20 15.02 4.49
CA LEU A 106 12.52 13.79 4.90
C LEU A 106 13.32 12.54 4.50
N PRO A 107 13.54 11.59 5.44
CA PRO A 107 14.18 10.32 5.15
C PRO A 107 13.47 9.56 4.02
N GLY A 108 14.24 9.17 2.99
CA GLY A 108 13.74 8.42 1.83
C GLY A 108 13.01 9.26 0.77
N PHE A 109 12.75 10.56 1.00
CA PHE A 109 12.03 11.38 0.02
C PHE A 109 12.84 11.60 -1.26
N CYS A 110 14.11 11.97 -1.14
CA CYS A 110 14.97 12.18 -2.30
C CYS A 110 15.28 10.89 -3.07
N ASP A 111 15.18 9.73 -2.40
CA ASP A 111 15.39 8.42 -2.99
C ASP A 111 14.12 7.83 -3.64
N GLY A 112 12.95 8.45 -3.38
CA GLY A 112 11.65 7.99 -3.86
C GLY A 112 11.04 6.85 -3.04
N ASP A 113 11.54 6.62 -1.82
CA ASP A 113 11.03 5.63 -0.89
C ASP A 113 9.91 6.18 0.02
N TYR A 114 9.82 7.51 0.14
CA TYR A 114 8.78 8.19 0.91
C TYR A 114 8.16 9.36 0.12
N PRO A 115 6.82 9.50 0.10
CA PRO A 115 5.79 8.61 0.66
C PRO A 115 5.72 7.23 -0.03
N PRO A 116 4.95 6.26 0.50
CA PRO A 116 4.79 4.94 -0.11
C PRO A 116 4.35 5.00 -1.57
N TRP A 117 5.02 4.22 -2.42
CA TRP A 117 4.73 4.17 -3.85
C TRP A 117 3.61 3.17 -4.16
N LEU A 118 2.36 3.65 -4.16
CA LEU A 118 1.15 2.81 -4.33
C LEU A 118 1.19 1.90 -5.57
N GLN A 119 1.84 2.31 -6.65
CA GLN A 119 1.94 1.48 -7.85
C GLN A 119 2.81 0.23 -7.65
N ALA A 120 3.87 0.31 -6.83
CA ALA A 120 4.68 -0.85 -6.50
C ALA A 120 3.93 -1.87 -5.64
N GLU A 121 2.92 -1.43 -4.90
CA GLU A 121 2.12 -2.26 -3.98
C GLU A 121 0.87 -2.87 -4.61
N MET A 122 0.61 -2.61 -5.90
CA MET A 122 -0.61 -3.08 -6.56
C MET A 122 -0.80 -4.60 -6.53
N ASP A 123 0.29 -5.38 -6.42
CA ASP A 123 0.23 -6.84 -6.32
C ASP A 123 -0.22 -7.35 -4.95
N LEU A 124 -0.19 -6.50 -3.92
CA LEU A 124 -0.79 -6.74 -2.61
C LEU A 124 -2.30 -6.45 -2.61
N VAL A 125 -2.73 -5.50 -3.45
CA VAL A 125 -4.10 -4.99 -3.49
C VAL A 125 -4.98 -5.76 -4.47
N LEU A 126 -4.46 -6.04 -5.67
CA LEU A 126 -5.24 -6.66 -6.74
C LEU A 126 -5.15 -8.19 -6.69
N PRO A 127 -6.24 -8.92 -7.04
CA PRO A 127 -6.17 -10.35 -7.24
C PRO A 127 -5.06 -10.71 -8.25
N ARG A 128 -4.21 -11.68 -7.87
CA ARG A 128 -3.02 -12.07 -8.65
C ARG A 128 -3.30 -12.39 -10.11
N ASP A 129 -4.43 -13.04 -10.39
CA ASP A 129 -4.81 -13.38 -11.77
C ASP A 129 -5.18 -12.14 -12.61
N LEU A 130 -5.73 -11.09 -11.99
CA LEU A 130 -6.08 -9.85 -12.67
C LEU A 130 -4.85 -9.00 -12.94
N ILE A 131 -3.97 -8.81 -11.96
CA ILE A 131 -2.75 -8.03 -12.16
C ILE A 131 -1.81 -8.69 -13.18
N HIS A 132 -1.75 -10.02 -13.24
CA HIS A 132 -1.00 -10.73 -14.28
C HIS A 132 -1.63 -10.66 -15.67
N ARG A 133 -2.96 -10.52 -15.74
CA ARG A 133 -3.69 -10.47 -17.01
C ARG A 133 -3.70 -9.07 -17.63
N PHE A 134 -3.90 -8.05 -16.81
CA PHE A 134 -4.07 -6.67 -17.26
C PHE A 134 -2.82 -5.81 -17.02
N GLY A 135 -1.94 -6.22 -16.11
CA GLY A 135 -0.70 -5.53 -15.83
C GLY A 135 0.45 -6.06 -16.65
N LYS A 136 1.37 -5.16 -16.98
CA LYS A 136 2.68 -5.45 -17.52
C LYS A 136 3.69 -5.31 -16.39
N ARG A 137 4.46 -6.37 -16.13
CA ARG A 137 5.53 -6.32 -15.14
C ARG A 137 6.69 -5.50 -15.68
N GLU A 138 7.09 -4.49 -14.93
CA GLU A 138 8.22 -3.61 -15.21
C GLU A 138 9.25 -3.72 -14.09
N THR A 139 10.42 -3.12 -14.29
CA THR A 139 11.51 -3.16 -13.32
C THR A 139 12.03 -1.75 -13.12
N SER A 140 12.01 -1.28 -11.88
CA SER A 140 12.66 -0.04 -11.47
C SER A 140 14.14 -0.30 -11.15
N PHE A 141 14.96 0.75 -11.20
CA PHE A 141 16.39 0.63 -10.92
C PHE A 141 16.69 0.35 -9.44
N LEU A 142 15.83 0.82 -8.52
CA LEU A 142 16.08 0.81 -7.07
C LEU A 142 15.04 -0.03 -6.29
N ASN A 143 13.75 0.07 -6.65
CA ASN A 143 12.62 -0.46 -5.87
C ASN A 143 12.11 -1.82 -6.38
N GLY A 144 12.86 -2.50 -7.25
CA GLY A 144 12.49 -3.80 -7.79
C GLY A 144 11.40 -3.76 -8.86
N SER A 145 10.65 -4.85 -9.00
CA SER A 145 9.63 -4.99 -10.04
C SER A 145 8.27 -4.46 -9.59
N PHE A 146 7.57 -3.77 -10.48
CA PHE A 146 6.22 -3.27 -10.26
C PHE A 146 5.32 -3.58 -11.47
N TYR A 147 4.03 -3.25 -11.41
CA TYR A 147 3.10 -3.43 -12.53
C TYR A 147 2.64 -2.09 -13.09
N SER A 148 2.63 -1.97 -14.41
CA SER A 148 1.92 -0.90 -15.12
C SER A 148 0.64 -1.47 -15.73
N ILE A 149 -0.49 -0.78 -15.57
CA ILE A 149 -1.77 -1.16 -16.16
C ILE A 149 -2.19 -0.07 -17.15
N ASP A 150 -2.28 -0.42 -18.43
CA ASP A 150 -2.71 0.49 -19.49
C ASP A 150 -4.16 0.98 -19.21
N PRO A 151 -4.45 2.29 -19.28
CA PRO A 151 -5.81 2.84 -19.16
C PRO A 151 -6.84 2.18 -20.12
N ALA A 152 -6.41 1.63 -21.25
CA ALA A 152 -7.26 0.84 -22.14
C ALA A 152 -7.85 -0.42 -21.47
N HIS A 153 -7.31 -0.86 -20.34
CA HIS A 153 -7.80 -1.97 -19.53
C HIS A 153 -8.72 -1.54 -18.38
N GLU A 154 -9.00 -0.24 -18.19
CA GLU A 154 -9.82 0.25 -17.07
C GLU A 154 -11.18 -0.45 -16.99
N GLU A 155 -11.99 -0.34 -18.05
CA GLU A 155 -13.35 -0.89 -18.04
C GLU A 155 -13.39 -2.41 -17.79
N PRO A 156 -12.64 -3.26 -18.51
CA PRO A 156 -12.67 -4.70 -18.27
C PRO A 156 -12.12 -5.10 -16.88
N LEU A 157 -11.09 -4.41 -16.37
CA LEU A 157 -10.53 -4.70 -15.04
C LEU A 157 -11.52 -4.32 -13.92
N VAL A 158 -12.08 -3.11 -13.97
CA VAL A 158 -13.05 -2.62 -12.97
C VAL A 158 -14.30 -3.50 -12.97
N ARG A 159 -14.78 -3.91 -14.15
CA ARG A 159 -15.92 -4.83 -14.27
C ARG A 159 -15.66 -6.16 -13.57
N GLU A 160 -14.46 -6.72 -13.73
CA GLU A 160 -14.07 -8.01 -13.15
C GLU A 160 -13.83 -7.91 -11.63
N LEU A 161 -13.29 -6.79 -11.13
CA LEU A 161 -13.23 -6.53 -9.70
C LEU A 161 -14.63 -6.46 -9.08
N ARG A 162 -15.54 -5.71 -9.71
CA ARG A 162 -16.92 -5.58 -9.24
C ARG A 162 -17.69 -6.91 -9.29
N SER A 163 -17.47 -7.75 -10.31
CA SER A 163 -18.10 -9.08 -10.39
C SER A 163 -17.65 -10.01 -9.25
N ARG A 164 -16.47 -9.75 -8.68
CA ARG A 164 -15.90 -10.45 -7.51
C ARG A 164 -16.28 -9.83 -6.17
N GLY A 165 -17.09 -8.77 -6.17
CA GLY A 165 -17.62 -8.15 -4.96
C GLY A 165 -16.75 -7.03 -4.39
N TYR A 166 -15.77 -6.51 -5.13
CA TYR A 166 -15.06 -5.29 -4.74
C TYR A 166 -15.91 -4.06 -5.02
N GLU A 167 -15.89 -3.09 -4.10
CA GLU A 167 -16.29 -1.72 -4.37
C GLU A 167 -15.10 -0.98 -4.98
N VAL A 168 -15.31 -0.33 -6.12
CA VAL A 168 -14.22 0.29 -6.89
C VAL A 168 -14.64 1.68 -7.36
N THR A 169 -13.91 2.70 -6.91
CA THR A 169 -14.24 4.12 -7.13
C THR A 169 -13.06 4.85 -7.76
N ARG A 170 -13.31 5.59 -8.84
CA ARG A 170 -12.29 6.44 -9.48
C ARG A 170 -12.12 7.75 -8.69
N ARG A 171 -10.88 8.12 -8.37
CA ARG A 171 -10.54 9.27 -7.51
C ARG A 171 -9.39 10.10 -8.09
N GLU A 172 -9.70 10.88 -9.12
CA GLU A 172 -8.75 11.82 -9.76
C GLU A 172 -8.36 13.00 -8.85
N ASP A 173 -9.09 13.19 -7.75
CA ASP A 173 -8.85 14.25 -6.76
C ASP A 173 -7.78 13.87 -5.72
N LEU A 174 -7.34 12.61 -5.69
CA LEU A 174 -6.33 12.12 -4.76
C LEU A 174 -4.95 12.01 -5.42
N SER A 175 -3.90 12.22 -4.62
CA SER A 175 -2.49 12.09 -5.04
C SER A 175 -1.98 10.71 -4.71
N PHE A 176 -1.51 9.99 -5.73
CA PHE A 176 -1.03 8.60 -5.65
C PHE A 176 0.48 8.48 -5.94
N TRP A 177 1.20 9.62 -6.00
CA TRP A 177 2.59 9.74 -6.42
C TRP A 177 3.31 10.89 -5.74
#